data_AF-A0AAW0MUC7-F1
#
_entry.id   AF-A0AAW0MUC7-F1
#
_cell.length_a   1.000
_cell.length_b   1.000
_cell.length_c   1.000
_cell.angle_alpha   90.00
_cell.angle_beta   90.00
_cell.angle_gamma   90.00
#
_symmetry.space_group_name_H-M   'P 1'
#
loop_
_entity.id
_entity.type
_entity.pdbx_description
1 polymer ?
#
loop_
_entity_poly.entity_id
_entity_poly.type
_entity_poly.pdbx_seq_one_letter_code
_entity_poly.pdbx_strand_id
1 'polypeptide(L)'
;MPEEWKERIQEKLNSIPEVFALDELSFGHTTAVKHHIRLQDDTPFKERSRPIHPSDLVVVKKKNGKIRLCIDYRKLNSRTIKDAYALPNIEETFSA
;
A
#
# COMPACT_ATOMS: atom_id res chain seq x y z
N MET A 1 -15.61 -26.08 -14.39
CA MET A 1 -15.86 -26.07 -12.93
C MET A 1 -17.33 -26.35 -12.75
N PRO A 2 -17.75 -27.25 -11.83
CA PRO A 2 -19.19 -27.51 -11.62
C PRO A 2 -19.87 -26.28 -11.03
N GLU A 3 -21.11 -25.99 -11.42
CA GLU A 3 -21.77 -24.72 -11.05
C GLU A 3 -22.10 -24.60 -9.57
N GLU A 4 -22.30 -25.72 -8.89
CA GLU A 4 -22.44 -25.77 -7.42
C GLU A 4 -21.23 -25.15 -6.70
N TRP A 5 -20.01 -25.38 -7.20
CA TRP A 5 -18.80 -24.79 -6.62
C TRP A 5 -18.75 -23.28 -6.85
N LYS A 6 -19.26 -22.83 -8.00
CA LYS A 6 -19.31 -21.40 -8.34
C LYS A 6 -20.24 -20.66 -7.40
N GLU A 7 -21.45 -21.19 -7.21
CA GLU A 7 -22.46 -20.61 -6.32
C GLU A 7 -21.95 -20.54 -4.88
N ARG A 8 -21.40 -21.65 -4.38
CA ARG A 8 -20.87 -21.73 -3.01
C ARG A 8 -19.70 -20.77 -2.77
N ILE A 9 -18.81 -20.60 -3.74
CA ILE A 9 -17.71 -19.62 -3.63
C ILE A 9 -18.27 -18.20 -3.66
N GLN A 10 -19.21 -17.92 -4.56
CA GLN A 10 -19.80 -16.60 -4.71
C GLN A 10 -20.58 -16.17 -3.45
N GLU A 11 -21.35 -17.07 -2.87
CA GLU A 11 -22.06 -16.85 -1.60
C GLU A 11 -21.07 -16.51 -0.46
N LYS A 12 -19.98 -17.28 -0.36
CA LYS A 12 -18.97 -17.08 0.69
C LYS A 12 -18.14 -15.82 0.51
N LEU A 13 -17.86 -15.41 -0.73
CA LEU A 13 -17.18 -14.12 -1.00
C LEU A 13 -18.11 -12.95 -0.69
N ASN A 14 -19.39 -13.07 -1.03
CA ASN A 14 -20.39 -12.04 -0.75
C ASN A 14 -20.74 -11.92 0.73
N SER A 15 -20.47 -12.95 1.55
CA SER A 15 -20.73 -12.88 2.99
C SER A 15 -19.70 -12.05 3.77
N ILE A 16 -18.58 -11.65 3.16
CA ILE A 16 -17.50 -10.88 3.82
C ILE A 16 -16.96 -9.77 2.88
N PRO A 17 -17.81 -8.84 2.42
CA PRO A 17 -17.40 -7.83 1.44
C PRO A 17 -16.32 -6.89 1.96
N GLU A 18 -16.21 -6.68 3.28
CA GLU A 18 -15.25 -5.80 3.91
C GLU A 18 -13.79 -6.26 3.82
N VAL A 19 -13.57 -7.55 3.53
CA VAL A 19 -12.22 -8.12 3.39
C VAL A 19 -11.64 -7.86 2.00
N PHE A 20 -12.48 -7.68 0.98
CA PHE A 20 -12.05 -7.58 -0.40
C PHE A 20 -12.13 -6.15 -0.92
N ALA A 21 -11.10 -5.73 -1.67
CA ALA A 21 -11.16 -4.48 -2.42
C ALA A 21 -12.03 -4.67 -3.67
N LEU A 22 -13.24 -4.12 -3.67
CA LEU A 22 -14.20 -4.25 -4.76
C LEU A 22 -13.94 -3.23 -5.88
N ASP A 23 -13.26 -2.14 -5.56
CA ASP A 23 -12.93 -1.07 -6.50
C ASP A 23 -11.55 -0.43 -6.20
N GLU A 24 -11.05 0.40 -7.11
CA GLU A 24 -9.71 1.02 -6.99
C GLU A 24 -9.60 2.02 -5.82
N LEU A 25 -10.72 2.49 -5.27
CA LEU A 25 -10.81 3.43 -4.14
C LEU A 25 -11.27 2.75 -2.85
N SER A 26 -11.40 1.41 -2.83
CA SER A 26 -11.62 0.63 -1.62
C SER A 26 -10.38 0.70 -0.72
N PHE A 27 -10.31 1.70 0.16
CA PHE A 27 -9.23 1.85 1.12
C PHE A 27 -9.59 1.20 2.46
N GLY A 28 -8.73 0.30 2.95
CA GLY A 28 -8.83 -0.19 4.32
C GLY A 28 -8.56 0.94 5.32
N HIS A 29 -9.40 1.05 6.35
CA HIS A 29 -9.22 2.00 7.46
C HIS A 29 -9.25 1.26 8.79
N THR A 30 -8.34 1.62 9.69
CA THR A 30 -8.34 1.15 11.08
C THR A 30 -7.98 2.30 12.03
N THR A 31 -8.64 2.34 13.18
CA THR A 31 -8.33 3.26 14.27
C THR A 31 -7.48 2.60 15.36
N ALA A 32 -7.27 1.28 15.28
CA ALA A 32 -6.58 0.50 16.31
C ALA A 32 -5.09 0.89 16.46
N VAL A 33 -4.46 1.37 15.37
CA VAL A 33 -3.05 1.73 15.36
C VAL A 33 -2.87 3.08 14.68
N LYS A 34 -2.11 3.96 15.32
CA LYS A 34 -1.58 5.18 14.68
C LYS A 34 -0.12 4.92 14.33
N HIS A 35 0.19 4.93 13.03
CA HIS A 35 1.56 4.77 12.58
C HIS A 35 2.33 6.10 12.75
N HIS A 36 3.54 6.01 13.30
CA HIS A 36 4.45 7.14 13.44
C HIS A 36 5.75 6.83 12.69
N ILE A 37 6.10 7.69 11.74
CA ILE A 37 7.32 7.56 10.95
C ILE A 37 8.45 8.23 11.72
N ARG A 38 9.42 7.44 12.18
CA ARG A 38 10.59 7.94 12.90
C ARG A 38 11.57 8.61 11.93
N LEU A 39 12.03 9.80 12.28
CA LEU A 39 13.01 10.56 11.52
C LEU A 39 14.38 10.53 12.21
N GLN A 40 15.45 10.73 11.44
CA GLN A 40 16.81 10.88 11.95
C GLN A 40 16.98 12.21 12.69
N ASP A 41 16.31 13.25 12.20
CA ASP A 41 16.22 14.57 12.82
C ASP A 41 14.75 14.98 12.98
N ASP A 42 14.43 15.63 14.11
CA ASP A 42 13.09 16.19 14.33
C ASP A 42 12.86 17.49 13.55
N THR A 43 13.82 17.88 12.69
CA THR A 43 13.69 19.02 11.77
C THR A 43 12.46 18.77 10.88
N PRO A 44 11.40 19.58 11.00
CA PRO A 44 10.18 19.34 10.24
C PRO A 44 10.46 19.40 8.73
N PHE A 45 10.23 18.30 8.02
CA PHE A 45 10.40 18.25 6.56
C PHE A 45 9.22 18.90 5.79
N LYS A 46 8.18 19.37 6.48
CA LYS A 46 7.06 20.09 5.85
C LYS A 46 6.34 21.03 6.81
N GLU A 47 6.30 22.30 6.44
CA GLU A 47 5.31 23.28 6.92
C GLU A 47 3.87 22.78 6.68
N ARG A 48 2.88 23.44 7.33
CA ARG A 48 1.41 23.32 7.19
C ARG A 48 0.95 22.47 5.99
N SER A 49 0.07 21.48 6.18
CA SER A 49 -0.48 20.60 5.13
C SER A 49 -0.63 21.29 3.76
N ARG A 50 0.41 21.21 2.91
CA ARG A 50 0.41 21.74 1.54
C ARG A 50 0.29 20.58 0.55
N PRO A 51 -0.37 20.80 -0.60
CA PRO A 51 -0.39 19.84 -1.71
C PRO A 51 1.01 19.35 -2.07
N ILE A 52 1.11 18.12 -2.60
CA ILE A 52 2.36 17.56 -3.13
C ILE A 52 2.88 18.51 -4.23
N HIS A 53 4.16 18.87 -4.17
CA HIS A 53 4.73 19.77 -5.17
C HIS A 53 4.81 19.03 -6.52
N PRO A 54 4.45 19.67 -7.66
CA PRO A 54 4.47 19.01 -8.97
C PRO A 54 5.83 18.38 -9.35
N SER A 55 6.94 18.93 -8.84
CA SER A 55 8.29 18.36 -9.06
C SER A 55 8.49 16.98 -8.44
N ASP A 56 7.71 16.64 -7.42
CA ASP A 56 7.82 15.36 -6.72
C ASP A 56 6.89 14.31 -7.35
N LEU A 57 6.07 14.70 -8.33
CA LEU A 57 5.19 13.81 -9.07
C LEU A 57 5.93 13.23 -10.28
N VAL A 58 5.89 11.91 -10.42
CA VAL A 58 6.49 11.17 -11.53
C VAL A 58 5.38 10.42 -12.26
N VAL A 59 5.24 10.69 -13.56
CA VAL A 59 4.27 10.00 -14.42
C VAL A 59 4.96 8.79 -15.05
N VAL A 60 4.43 7.60 -14.80
CA VAL A 60 5.00 6.35 -15.33
C VAL A 60 3.97 5.61 -16.17
N LYS A 61 4.38 5.08 -17.33
CA LYS A 61 3.53 4.21 -18.17
C LYS A 61 3.72 2.76 -17.75
N LYS A 62 2.65 2.09 -17.36
CA LYS A 62 2.65 0.64 -17.07
C LYS A 62 2.79 -0.17 -18.36
N LYS A 63 3.19 -1.44 -18.24
CA LYS A 63 3.25 -2.39 -19.37
C LYS A 63 1.93 -2.51 -20.14
N ASN A 64 0.80 -2.41 -19.44
CA ASN A 64 -0.55 -2.45 -20.04
C ASN A 64 -1.00 -1.11 -20.65
N GLY A 65 -0.10 -0.14 -20.81
CA GLY A 65 -0.40 1.16 -21.41
C GLY A 65 -1.06 2.19 -20.47
N LYS A 66 -1.58 1.78 -19.31
CA LYS A 66 -2.16 2.70 -18.32
C LYS A 66 -1.08 3.58 -17.67
N ILE A 67 -1.46 4.80 -17.29
CA ILE A 67 -0.59 5.73 -16.56
C ILE A 67 -0.69 5.45 -15.06
N ARG A 68 0.43 5.57 -14.34
CA ARG A 68 0.51 5.59 -12.88
C ARG A 68 1.21 6.88 -12.43
N LEU A 69 0.54 7.65 -11.60
CA LEU A 69 1.17 8.75 -10.87
C LEU A 69 1.92 8.17 -9.68
N CYS A 70 3.22 8.47 -9.61
CA CYS A 70 4.12 8.07 -8.54
C CYS A 70 4.63 9.32 -7.82
N ILE A 71 4.96 9.20 -6.55
CA ILE A 71 5.58 10.30 -5.79
C ILE A 71 7.03 9.91 -5.51
N ASP A 72 7.96 10.83 -5.76
CA ASP A 72 9.37 10.64 -5.45
C ASP A 72 9.67 10.88 -3.97
N TYR A 73 9.66 9.79 -3.20
CA TYR A 73 9.95 9.82 -1.77
C TYR A 73 11.43 9.73 -1.43
N ARG A 74 12.37 9.81 -2.37
CA ARG A 74 13.81 9.61 -2.08
C ARG A 74 14.34 10.56 -0.99
N LYS A 75 13.95 11.84 -1.03
CA LYS A 75 14.33 12.84 -0.02
C LYS A 75 13.73 12.54 1.36
N LEU A 76 12.51 12.01 1.39
CA LEU A 76 11.84 11.61 2.63
C LEU A 76 12.55 10.37 3.20
N ASN A 77 12.74 9.34 2.37
CA ASN A 77 13.34 8.07 2.75
C ASN A 77 14.80 8.19 3.26
N SER A 78 15.55 9.22 2.84
CA SER A 78 16.91 9.43 3.36
C SER A 78 16.94 10.00 4.78
N ARG A 79 15.82 10.60 5.23
CA ARG A 79 15.65 11.15 6.58
C ARG A 79 14.87 10.24 7.51
N THR A 80 14.18 9.23 6.99
CA THR A 80 13.48 8.26 7.82
C THR A 80 14.46 7.23 8.40
N ILE A 81 14.21 6.81 9.64
CA ILE A 81 14.88 5.66 10.22
C ILE A 81 14.30 4.41 9.54
N LYS A 82 15.16 3.58 8.95
CA LYS A 82 14.73 2.34 8.31
C LYS A 82 14.26 1.35 9.37
N ASP A 83 13.07 0.82 9.20
CA ASP A 83 12.59 -0.31 9.98
C ASP A 83 13.28 -1.58 9.48
N ALA A 84 14.21 -2.12 10.28
CA ALA A 84 14.98 -3.31 9.96
C ALA A 84 14.28 -4.60 10.45
N TYR A 85 12.98 -4.72 10.20
CA TYR A 85 12.29 -5.99 10.43
C TYR A 85 12.66 -6.97 9.32
N ALA A 86 13.12 -8.17 9.68
CA ALA A 86 13.38 -9.21 8.72
C ALA A 86 12.05 -9.62 8.07
N LEU A 87 11.88 -9.30 6.79
CA LEU A 87 10.87 -9.97 5.99
C LEU A 87 11.38 -11.39 5.73
N PRO A 88 10.58 -12.42 6.02
CA PRO A 88 11.01 -13.79 5.81
C PRO A 88 11.34 -13.99 4.33
N ASN A 89 12.35 -14.82 4.05
CA ASN A 89 12.63 -15.21 2.67
C ASN A 89 11.40 -15.97 2.14
N ILE A 90 11.02 -15.69 0.89
CA ILE A 90 9.90 -16.37 0.24
C ILE A 90 10.11 -17.89 0.21
N GLU A 91 11.34 -18.35 -0.04
CA GLU A 91 11.66 -19.79 -0.06
C GLU A 91 11.50 -20.42 1.32
N GLU A 92 12.01 -19.76 2.37
CA GLU A 92 11.83 -20.20 3.77
C GLU A 92 10.35 -20.20 4.19
N THR A 93 9.56 -19.29 3.66
CA THR A 93 8.12 -19.20 3.97
C THR A 93 7.33 -20.38 3.40
N PHE A 94 7.78 -20.95 2.28
CA PHE A 94 7.09 -22.05 1.58
C PHE A 94 7.73 -23.43 1.80
N SER A 95 8.87 -23.52 2.49
CA SER A 95 9.48 -24.78 2.90
C SER A 95 8.82 -25.32 4.17
N ALA A 96 7.67 -25.98 4.02
CA ALA A 96 7.06 -26.81 5.06
C ALA A 96 7.46 -28.28 4.89
#